data_AF-X1FH31-F1
#
_entry.id   AF-X1FH31-F1
#
_cell.length_a   1.000
_cell.length_b   1.000
_cell.length_c   1.000
_cell.angle_alpha   90.00
_cell.angle_beta   90.00
_cell.angle_gamma   90.00
#
_symmetry.space_group_name_H-M   'P 1'
#
loop_
_entity.id
_entity.type
_entity.pdbx_description
1 polymer ?
#
loop_
_entity_poly.entity_id
_entity_poly.type
_entity_poly.pdbx_seq_one_letter_code
_entity_poly.pdbx_strand_id
1 'polypeptide(L)'
;MLSQLINHFSKIRLRNEDLGKPDILGDAYEYLIAQFASSAGKKGGEFYTPKEVVELLVEILDPKEGMRICDPACGSGGMLIQSVHHLREKRQNPRNISLYGQEINVGTWAICKMNLLLHGLQNAQVKRGDTLRDPQLLVRGQLMQFDIVIANPPFSLKNWGYERAQNDPYRKVQIRNTPKRIC
;
A
#
# COMPACT_ATOMS: atom_id res chain seq x y z
N MET A 1 14.92 -22.18 17.64
CA MET A 1 14.64 -20.76 17.33
C MET A 1 13.20 -20.55 16.84
N LEU A 2 12.75 -21.14 15.71
CA LEU A 2 11.35 -20.99 15.25
C LEU A 2 10.33 -21.62 16.21
N SER A 3 10.60 -22.82 16.74
CA SER A 3 9.74 -23.48 17.72
C SER A 3 9.55 -22.68 19.01
N GLN A 4 10.59 -21.95 19.45
CA GLN A 4 10.52 -21.08 20.63
C GLN A 4 9.63 -19.86 20.38
N LEU A 5 9.69 -19.29 19.17
CA LEU A 5 8.81 -18.19 18.78
C LEU A 5 7.35 -18.64 18.72
N ILE A 6 7.08 -19.78 18.09
CA ILE A 6 5.74 -20.37 18.04
C ILE A 6 5.21 -20.65 19.45
N ASN A 7 6.03 -21.28 20.30
CA ASN A 7 5.67 -21.56 21.69
C ASN A 7 5.50 -20.30 22.55
N HIS A 8 6.12 -19.18 22.17
CA HIS A 8 5.94 -17.91 22.86
C HIS A 8 4.57 -17.32 22.53
N PHE A 9 4.22 -17.24 21.25
CA PHE A 9 2.92 -16.72 20.80
C PHE A 9 1.74 -17.65 21.15
N SER A 10 1.94 -18.97 21.18
CA SER A 10 0.88 -19.93 21.51
C SER A 10 0.36 -19.82 22.96
N LYS A 11 1.05 -19.08 23.83
CA LYS A 11 0.62 -18.81 25.21
C LYS A 11 -0.52 -17.80 25.29
N ILE A 12 -0.75 -17.03 24.22
CA ILE A 12 -1.74 -15.97 24.17
C ILE A 12 -2.78 -16.35 23.11
N ARG A 13 -4.07 -16.24 23.45
CA ARG A 13 -5.12 -16.34 22.45
C ARG A 13 -5.25 -15.01 21.74
N LEU A 14 -4.96 -15.01 20.43
CA LEU A 14 -4.95 -13.82 19.57
C LEU A 14 -6.13 -13.82 18.59
N ARG A 15 -7.32 -14.22 19.05
CA ARG A 15 -8.54 -14.11 18.23
C ARG A 15 -9.11 -12.70 18.36
N ASN A 16 -9.85 -12.24 17.36
CA ASN A 16 -10.49 -10.92 17.41
C ASN A 16 -11.41 -10.75 18.62
N GLU A 17 -12.02 -11.83 19.12
CA GLU A 17 -12.87 -11.85 20.33
C GLU A 17 -12.09 -11.65 21.63
N ASP A 18 -10.81 -12.01 21.66
CA ASP A 18 -9.95 -11.91 22.85
C ASP A 18 -9.25 -10.54 22.96
N LEU A 19 -9.44 -9.65 21.97
CA LEU A 19 -8.75 -8.37 21.86
C LEU A 19 -9.68 -7.21 22.24
N GLY A 20 -9.15 -6.24 22.99
CA GLY A 20 -9.90 -5.04 23.38
C GLY A 20 -10.38 -4.18 22.20
N LYS A 21 -9.76 -4.34 21.02
CA LYS A 21 -10.21 -3.79 19.74
C LYS A 21 -9.87 -4.77 18.62
N PRO A 22 -10.72 -4.93 17.59
CA PRO A 22 -10.45 -5.84 16.46
C PRO A 22 -9.16 -5.54 15.69
N ASP A 23 -8.69 -4.28 15.69
CA ASP A 23 -7.55 -3.84 14.88
C ASP A 23 -6.18 -4.01 15.55
N ILE A 24 -6.11 -4.42 16.83
CA ILE A 24 -4.85 -4.45 17.61
C ILE A 24 -3.74 -5.26 16.95
N LEU A 25 -4.09 -6.38 16.29
CA LEU A 25 -3.11 -7.20 15.58
C LEU A 25 -2.56 -6.52 14.33
N GLY A 26 -3.41 -5.76 13.63
CA GLY A 26 -3.00 -4.92 12.52
C GLY A 26 -2.02 -3.84 12.97
N ASP A 27 -2.38 -3.09 14.01
CA ASP A 27 -1.54 -2.03 14.58
C ASP A 27 -0.17 -2.57 15.04
N ALA A 28 -0.17 -3.74 15.70
CA ALA A 28 1.07 -4.39 16.14
C ALA A 28 1.93 -4.84 14.94
N TYR A 29 1.30 -5.29 13.85
CA TYR A 29 2.01 -5.69 12.64
C TYR A 29 2.62 -4.48 11.92
N GLU A 30 1.91 -3.36 11.82
CA GLU A 30 2.45 -2.10 11.28
C GLU A 30 3.63 -1.59 12.10
N TYR A 31 3.54 -1.67 13.43
CA TYR A 31 4.66 -1.34 14.30
C TYR A 31 5.90 -2.17 13.98
N LEU A 32 5.74 -3.49 13.82
CA LEU A 32 6.86 -4.38 13.47
C LEU A 32 7.43 -4.06 12.08
N ILE A 33 6.59 -3.77 11.08
CA ILE A 33 7.05 -3.34 9.75
C ILE A 33 7.91 -2.07 9.87
N ALA A 34 7.44 -1.07 10.62
CA ALA A 34 8.17 0.18 10.82
C ALA A 34 9.52 -0.05 11.53
N GLN A 35 9.56 -0.92 12.55
CA GLN A 35 10.81 -1.29 13.23
C GLN A 35 11.81 -1.98 12.29
N PHE A 36 11.34 -2.92 11.46
CA PHE A 36 12.20 -3.60 10.50
C PHE A 36 12.71 -2.67 9.41
N ALA A 37 11.87 -1.76 8.90
CA ALA A 37 12.27 -0.75 7.92
C ALA A 37 13.34 0.20 8.50
N SER A 38 13.12 0.70 9.72
CA SER A 38 14.10 1.54 10.43
C SER A 38 15.44 0.83 10.66
N SER A 39 15.40 -0.46 11.06
CA SER A 39 16.60 -1.26 11.33
C SER A 39 17.38 -1.62 10.04
N ALA A 40 16.69 -1.80 8.91
CA ALA A 40 17.31 -2.10 7.62
C ALA A 40 17.97 -0.86 6.96
N GLY A 41 17.64 0.34 7.45
CA GLY A 41 17.87 1.65 6.80
C GLY A 41 19.31 2.18 6.69
N LYS A 42 20.35 1.35 6.55
CA LYS A 42 21.72 1.87 6.27
C LYS A 42 22.05 2.07 4.79
N LYS A 43 21.21 1.65 3.84
CA LYS A 43 21.48 1.83 2.39
C LYS A 43 20.21 2.04 1.57
N GLY A 44 19.76 3.30 1.50
CA GLY A 44 19.06 3.87 0.35
C GLY A 44 17.55 3.67 0.25
N GLY A 45 16.79 4.76 0.45
CA GLY A 45 15.66 5.25 -0.37
C GLY A 45 14.42 4.37 -0.60
N GLU A 46 14.44 3.15 -0.11
CA GLU A 46 13.49 2.12 -0.46
C GLU A 46 12.87 1.67 0.88
N PHE A 47 11.53 1.58 0.92
CA PHE A 47 10.75 0.65 1.76
C PHE A 47 9.78 1.15 2.85
N TYR A 48 9.69 2.42 3.24
CA TYR A 48 8.62 2.82 4.17
C TYR A 48 8.31 4.32 4.16
N THR A 49 7.04 4.70 3.98
CA THR A 49 6.56 6.07 4.19
C THR A 49 6.30 6.27 5.68
N PRO A 50 6.93 7.26 6.35
CA PRO A 50 6.66 7.56 7.75
C PRO A 50 5.17 7.80 8.01
N LYS A 51 4.68 7.38 9.19
CA LYS A 51 3.25 7.38 9.51
C LYS A 51 2.65 8.78 9.41
N GLU A 52 3.37 9.78 9.90
CA GLU A 52 2.95 11.18 9.93
C GLU A 52 2.78 11.74 8.52
N VAL A 53 3.59 11.29 7.56
CA VAL A 53 3.47 11.68 6.15
C VAL A 53 2.24 11.03 5.52
N VAL A 54 1.98 9.75 5.85
CA VAL A 54 0.79 9.04 5.38
C VAL A 54 -0.49 9.69 5.93
N GLU A 55 -0.54 9.95 7.23
CA GLU A 55 -1.66 10.62 7.90
C GLU A 55 -1.94 11.98 7.28
N LEU A 56 -0.90 12.80 7.06
CA LEU A 56 -1.03 14.11 6.43
C LEU A 56 -1.62 14.01 5.01
N LEU A 57 -1.09 13.13 4.16
CA LEU A 57 -1.56 12.97 2.79
C LEU A 57 -3.02 12.51 2.76
N VAL A 58 -3.41 11.59 3.63
CA VAL A 58 -4.79 11.11 3.72
C VAL A 58 -5.74 12.20 4.21
N GLU A 59 -5.37 12.99 5.22
CA GLU A 59 -6.19 14.12 5.67
C GLU A 59 -6.39 15.17 4.58
N ILE A 60 -5.37 15.45 3.76
CA ILE A 60 -5.49 16.40 2.64
C ILE A 60 -6.44 15.86 1.56
N LEU A 61 -6.37 14.57 1.26
CA LEU A 61 -7.20 13.93 0.22
C LEU A 61 -8.64 13.67 0.69
N ASP A 62 -8.86 13.59 2.01
CA ASP A 62 -10.17 13.47 2.66
C ASP A 62 -11.08 12.38 2.03
N PRO A 63 -10.61 11.10 1.97
CA PRO A 63 -11.34 10.03 1.32
C PRO A 63 -12.73 9.81 1.92
N LYS A 64 -13.71 9.47 1.08
CA LYS A 64 -15.10 9.25 1.47
C LYS A 64 -15.58 7.83 1.17
N GLU A 65 -16.59 7.39 1.91
CA GLU A 65 -17.35 6.21 1.54
C GLU A 65 -17.92 6.32 0.10
N GLY A 66 -17.98 5.18 -0.60
CA GLY A 66 -18.32 5.05 -2.01
C GLY A 66 -17.13 5.18 -2.97
N MET A 67 -16.01 5.76 -2.52
CA MET A 67 -14.86 6.02 -3.40
C MET A 67 -14.00 4.80 -3.70
N ARG A 68 -13.31 4.86 -4.83
CA ARG A 68 -12.24 3.95 -5.25
C ARG A 68 -10.90 4.65 -5.05
N ILE A 69 -10.06 4.04 -4.22
CA ILE A 69 -8.73 4.54 -3.89
C ILE A 69 -7.68 3.59 -4.46
N CYS A 70 -6.67 4.14 -5.12
CA CYS A 70 -5.55 3.38 -5.64
C CYS A 70 -4.21 3.88 -5.11
N ASP A 71 -3.34 2.94 -4.75
CA ASP A 71 -1.90 3.18 -4.60
C ASP A 71 -1.09 2.37 -5.63
N PRO A 72 -0.61 2.99 -6.73
CA PRO A 72 0.13 2.31 -7.79
C PRO A 72 1.54 1.85 -7.39
N ALA A 73 2.02 2.17 -6.19
CA ALA A 73 3.31 1.73 -5.66
C ALA A 73 3.14 1.42 -4.16
N CYS A 74 2.23 0.50 -3.86
CA CYS A 74 1.58 0.46 -2.55
C CYS A 74 2.46 0.06 -1.37
N GLY A 75 3.68 -0.42 -1.60
CA GLY A 75 4.58 -0.82 -0.54
C GLY A 75 3.89 -1.80 0.42
N SER A 76 3.97 -1.55 1.72
CA SER A 76 3.30 -2.34 2.77
C SER A 76 1.80 -2.08 2.91
N GLY A 77 1.20 -1.21 2.09
CA GLY A 77 -0.23 -0.87 2.11
C GLY A 77 -0.64 0.23 3.09
N GLY A 78 0.31 0.91 3.73
CA GLY A 78 0.03 1.90 4.79
C GLY A 78 -0.93 3.02 4.35
N MET A 79 -0.79 3.54 3.12
CA MET A 79 -1.70 4.57 2.59
C MET A 79 -3.15 4.07 2.43
N LEU A 80 -3.32 2.82 2.00
CA LEU A 80 -4.64 2.20 1.85
C LEU A 80 -5.31 1.94 3.20
N ILE A 81 -4.53 1.47 4.17
CA ILE A 81 -4.99 1.21 5.54
C ILE A 81 -5.36 2.53 6.23
N GLN A 82 -4.51 3.54 6.15
CA GLN A 82 -4.78 4.86 6.73
C GLN A 82 -6.02 5.52 6.12
N SER A 83 -6.28 5.33 4.82
CA SER A 83 -7.51 5.80 4.19
C SER A 83 -8.75 5.21 4.87
N VAL A 84 -8.72 3.94 5.28
CA VAL A 84 -9.81 3.31 6.02
C VAL A 84 -9.92 3.83 7.45
N HIS A 85 -8.78 4.03 8.14
CA HIS A 85 -8.78 4.62 9.48
C HIS A 85 -9.40 6.02 9.47
N HIS A 86 -9.07 6.83 8.48
CA HIS A 86 -9.67 8.16 8.30
C HIS A 86 -11.20 8.09 8.18
N LEU A 87 -11.76 7.18 7.36
CA LEU A 87 -13.22 6.99 7.29
C LEU A 87 -13.83 6.63 8.66
N ARG A 88 -13.16 5.75 9.42
CA ARG A 88 -13.62 5.36 10.77
C ARG A 88 -13.63 6.56 11.72
N GLU A 89 -12.59 7.38 11.68
CA GLU A 89 -12.47 8.59 12.50
C GLU A 89 -13.54 9.64 12.16
N LYS A 90 -13.87 9.80 10.87
CA LYS A 90 -14.96 10.67 10.40
C LYS A 90 -16.36 10.03 10.57
N ARG A 91 -16.48 8.88 11.25
CA ARG A 91 -17.73 8.14 11.48
C ARG A 91 -18.48 7.72 10.19
N GLN A 92 -17.74 7.47 9.12
CA GLN A 92 -18.27 6.92 7.86
C GLN A 92 -18.17 5.39 7.84
N ASN A 93 -18.78 4.73 6.86
CA ASN A 93 -18.73 3.28 6.73
C ASN A 93 -17.44 2.81 6.03
N PRO A 94 -16.44 2.26 6.75
CA PRO A 94 -15.17 1.81 6.16
C PRO A 94 -15.31 0.61 5.23
N ARG A 95 -16.46 -0.10 5.23
CA ARG A 95 -16.71 -1.22 4.31
C ARG A 95 -17.18 -0.75 2.94
N ASN A 96 -17.70 0.47 2.87
CA ASN A 96 -18.15 1.08 1.63
C ASN A 96 -16.99 1.86 1.00
N ILE A 97 -15.86 1.21 0.76
CA ILE A 97 -14.73 1.80 0.03
C ILE A 97 -14.05 0.69 -0.77
N SER A 98 -13.56 1.02 -1.96
CA SER A 98 -12.85 0.06 -2.80
C SER A 98 -11.37 0.40 -2.86
N LEU A 99 -10.52 -0.50 -2.36
CA LEU A 99 -9.07 -0.29 -2.28
C LEU A 99 -8.36 -1.08 -3.37
N TYR A 100 -7.42 -0.43 -4.04
CA TYR A 100 -6.61 -0.99 -5.11
C TYR A 100 -5.15 -0.64 -4.89
N GLY A 101 -4.27 -1.55 -5.31
CA GLY A 101 -2.85 -1.24 -5.31
C GLY A 101 -2.05 -2.12 -6.24
N GLN A 102 -0.81 -1.70 -6.49
CA GLN A 102 0.15 -2.50 -7.23
C GLN A 102 1.55 -2.33 -6.63
N GLU A 103 2.27 -3.44 -6.50
CA GLU A 103 3.63 -3.47 -5.93
C GLU A 103 4.53 -4.38 -6.77
N ILE A 104 5.73 -3.91 -7.07
CA ILE A 104 6.70 -4.60 -7.92
C ILE A 104 7.48 -5.66 -7.13
N ASN A 105 7.83 -5.38 -5.87
CA ASN A 105 8.60 -6.27 -5.02
C ASN A 105 7.70 -7.36 -4.43
N VAL A 106 8.03 -8.63 -4.68
CA VAL A 106 7.22 -9.77 -4.24
C VAL A 106 7.12 -9.88 -2.71
N GLY A 107 8.22 -9.58 -2.00
CA GLY A 107 8.25 -9.61 -0.53
C GLY A 107 7.39 -8.50 0.05
N THR A 108 7.54 -7.27 -0.45
CA THR A 108 6.73 -6.12 -0.02
C THR A 108 5.26 -6.30 -0.36
N TRP A 109 4.94 -6.86 -1.53
CA TRP A 109 3.57 -7.23 -1.92
C TRP A 109 2.96 -8.24 -0.95
N ALA A 110 3.72 -9.26 -0.52
CA ALA A 110 3.24 -10.23 0.46
C ALA A 110 2.97 -9.57 1.83
N ILE A 111 3.85 -8.66 2.27
CA ILE A 111 3.65 -7.84 3.47
C ILE A 111 2.37 -7.01 3.35
N CYS A 112 2.14 -6.36 2.20
CA CYS A 112 0.91 -5.60 1.93
C CYS A 112 -0.34 -6.45 2.08
N LYS A 113 -0.36 -7.64 1.44
CA LYS A 113 -1.49 -8.56 1.50
C LYS A 113 -1.77 -9.03 2.93
N MET A 114 -0.73 -9.33 3.71
CA MET A 114 -0.87 -9.69 5.12
C MET A 114 -1.37 -8.50 5.96
N ASN A 115 -0.83 -7.31 5.73
CA ASN A 115 -1.21 -6.10 6.46
C ASN A 115 -2.70 -5.79 6.25
N LEU A 116 -3.16 -5.78 5.00
CA LEU A 116 -4.57 -5.61 4.66
C LEU A 116 -5.45 -6.70 5.29
N LEU A 117 -5.00 -7.96 5.29
CA LEU A 117 -5.75 -9.06 5.92
C LEU A 117 -5.93 -8.84 7.43
N LEU A 118 -4.86 -8.45 8.14
CA LEU A 118 -4.89 -8.21 9.58
C LEU A 118 -5.78 -7.01 9.97
N HIS A 119 -5.93 -6.04 9.08
CA HIS A 119 -6.87 -4.92 9.23
C HIS A 119 -8.30 -5.24 8.73
N GLY A 120 -8.57 -6.49 8.35
CA GLY A 120 -9.89 -6.92 7.88
C GLY A 120 -10.26 -6.47 6.46
N LEU A 121 -9.29 -6.01 5.67
CA LEU A 121 -9.46 -5.44 4.32
C LEU A 121 -9.27 -6.49 3.23
N GLN A 122 -9.95 -7.63 3.37
CA GLN A 122 -9.80 -8.78 2.48
C GLN A 122 -10.23 -8.50 1.03
N ASN A 123 -11.15 -7.56 0.85
CA ASN A 123 -11.68 -7.16 -0.46
C ASN A 123 -10.74 -6.22 -1.24
N ALA A 124 -9.64 -5.77 -0.64
CA ALA A 124 -8.66 -4.92 -1.31
C ALA A 124 -7.96 -5.67 -2.46
N GLN A 125 -7.92 -5.04 -3.63
CA GLN A 125 -7.34 -5.61 -4.85
C GLN A 125 -5.91 -5.11 -5.05
N VAL A 126 -4.96 -5.83 -4.48
CA VAL A 126 -3.52 -5.54 -4.64
C VAL A 126 -2.88 -6.52 -5.62
N LYS A 127 -2.33 -5.98 -6.71
CA LYS A 127 -1.66 -6.72 -7.78
C LYS A 127 -0.15 -6.70 -7.60
N ARG A 128 0.52 -7.71 -8.17
CA ARG A 128 1.97 -7.78 -8.25
C ARG A 128 2.41 -7.42 -9.65
N GLY A 129 3.38 -6.52 -9.79
CA GLY A 129 3.98 -6.19 -11.09
C GLY A 129 4.47 -4.74 -11.15
N ASP A 130 5.19 -4.42 -12.22
CA ASP A 130 5.65 -3.06 -12.50
C ASP A 130 4.48 -2.22 -13.04
N THR A 131 4.02 -1.22 -12.29
CA THR A 131 2.82 -0.42 -12.66
C THR A 131 2.99 0.36 -13.97
N LEU A 132 4.23 0.71 -14.33
CA LEU A 132 4.49 1.46 -15.56
C LEU A 132 4.57 0.53 -16.77
N ARG A 133 5.30 -0.58 -16.63
CA ARG A 133 5.58 -1.53 -17.73
C ARG A 133 4.49 -2.57 -17.91
N ASP A 134 3.83 -2.96 -16.83
CA ASP A 134 2.84 -4.03 -16.77
C ASP A 134 1.69 -3.65 -15.81
N PRO A 135 0.84 -2.68 -16.21
CA PRO A 135 -0.28 -2.25 -15.38
C PRO A 135 -1.31 -3.38 -15.24
N GLN A 136 -1.62 -3.76 -14.01
CA GLN A 136 -2.52 -4.88 -13.70
C GLN A 136 -3.93 -4.41 -13.30
N LEU A 137 -4.09 -3.13 -12.98
CA LEU A 137 -5.36 -2.53 -12.59
C LEU A 137 -6.13 -2.04 -13.82
N LEU A 138 -6.72 -3.00 -14.53
CA LEU A 138 -7.42 -2.79 -15.80
C LEU A 138 -8.92 -3.12 -15.71
N VAL A 139 -9.73 -2.38 -16.46
CA VAL A 139 -11.14 -2.69 -16.72
C VAL A 139 -11.34 -2.76 -18.23
N ARG A 140 -11.77 -3.92 -18.74
CA ARG A 140 -11.97 -4.16 -20.18
C ARG A 140 -10.76 -3.78 -21.04
N GLY A 141 -9.55 -4.06 -20.54
CA GLY A 141 -8.29 -3.76 -21.23
C GLY A 141 -7.87 -2.27 -21.20
N GLN A 142 -8.56 -1.41 -20.46
CA GLN A 142 -8.18 -0.02 -20.24
C GLN A 142 -7.78 0.20 -18.79
N LEU A 143 -7.01 1.25 -18.49
CA LEU A 143 -6.69 1.59 -17.11
C LEU A 143 -7.97 1.85 -16.31
N MET A 144 -8.03 1.23 -15.13
CA MET A 144 -9.08 1.53 -14.18
C MET A 144 -8.95 3.00 -13.73
N GLN A 145 -10.09 3.68 -13.60
CA GLN A 145 -10.17 5.02 -13.03
C GLN A 145 -10.51 4.95 -11.54
N PHE A 146 -9.96 5.89 -10.79
CA PHE A 146 -10.07 6.00 -9.35
C PHE A 146 -10.47 7.41 -8.96
N ASP A 147 -11.22 7.54 -7.87
CA ASP A 147 -11.57 8.83 -7.30
C ASP A 147 -10.35 9.47 -6.63
N ILE A 148 -9.50 8.63 -6.01
CA ILE A 148 -8.26 9.06 -5.37
C ILE A 148 -7.11 8.14 -5.82
N VAL A 149 -5.99 8.76 -6.19
CA VAL A 149 -4.71 8.09 -6.35
C VAL A 149 -3.73 8.69 -5.35
N ILE A 150 -3.19 7.87 -4.46
CA ILE A 150 -2.24 8.27 -3.41
C ILE A 150 -1.02 7.34 -3.51
N ALA A 151 0.19 7.89 -3.55
CA ALA A 151 1.40 7.08 -3.69
C ALA A 151 2.63 7.80 -3.12
N ASN A 152 3.60 7.01 -2.65
CA ASN A 152 4.98 7.45 -2.46
C ASN A 152 5.90 6.54 -3.29
N PRO A 153 6.00 6.77 -4.61
CA PRO A 153 6.82 5.94 -5.47
C PRO A 153 8.31 6.09 -5.12
N PRO A 154 9.16 5.10 -5.43
CA PRO A 154 10.60 5.18 -5.20
C PRO A 154 11.23 6.34 -5.98
N PHE A 155 12.05 7.13 -5.27
CA PHE A 155 12.74 8.28 -5.85
C PHE A 155 13.92 7.87 -6.75
N SER A 156 14.16 8.63 -7.81
CA SER A 156 15.36 8.53 -8.66
C SER A 156 15.61 7.17 -9.35
N LEU A 157 14.56 6.39 -9.65
CA LEU A 157 14.69 5.16 -10.43
C LEU A 157 15.31 5.43 -11.80
N LYS A 158 16.50 4.88 -12.07
CA LYS A 158 17.21 5.07 -13.36
C LYS A 158 16.63 4.24 -14.49
N ASN A 159 16.21 3.02 -14.21
CA ASN A 159 15.71 2.07 -15.20
C ASN A 159 14.23 1.81 -14.98
N TRP A 160 13.42 2.87 -15.02
CA TRP A 160 11.97 2.79 -14.81
C TRP A 160 11.19 2.36 -16.06
N GLY A 161 11.84 2.30 -17.22
CA GLY A 161 11.20 1.88 -18.49
C GLY A 161 10.86 3.03 -19.43
N TYR A 162 11.69 4.09 -19.42
CA TYR A 162 11.57 5.27 -20.29
C TYR A 162 11.27 4.92 -21.76
N GLU A 163 11.99 3.97 -22.36
CA GLU A 163 11.79 3.58 -23.77
C GLU A 163 10.40 2.98 -24.03
N ARG A 164 9.92 2.13 -23.11
CA ARG A 164 8.57 1.56 -23.21
C ARG A 164 7.48 2.62 -22.99
N ALA A 165 7.76 3.61 -22.15
CA ALA A 165 6.84 4.70 -21.87
C ALA A 165 6.63 5.64 -23.06
N GLN A 166 7.59 5.74 -23.99
CA GLN A 166 7.43 6.52 -25.23
C GLN A 166 6.31 5.99 -26.13
N ASN A 167 6.09 4.68 -26.11
CA ASN A 167 5.06 4.01 -26.88
C ASN A 167 3.99 3.41 -25.96
N ASP A 168 3.74 4.01 -24.79
CA ASP A 168 2.79 3.48 -23.81
C ASP A 168 1.37 3.46 -24.41
N PRO A 169 0.76 2.29 -24.64
CA PRO A 169 -0.59 2.19 -25.20
C PRO A 169 -1.64 2.82 -24.27
N TYR A 170 -1.32 2.94 -22.99
CA TYR A 170 -2.19 3.53 -21.98
C TYR A 170 -1.96 5.03 -21.76
N ARG A 171 -0.96 5.64 -22.42
CA ARG A 171 -0.60 7.06 -22.32
C ARG A 171 -0.43 7.57 -20.88
N LYS A 172 0.14 6.74 -19.97
CA LYS A 172 0.33 7.10 -18.55
C LYS A 172 1.35 8.21 -18.35
N VAL A 173 2.30 8.36 -19.26
CA VAL A 173 3.41 9.31 -19.16
C VAL A 173 3.46 10.22 -20.38
N GLN A 174 3.48 11.53 -20.17
CA GLN A 174 3.66 12.52 -21.23
C GLN A 174 5.14 12.90 -21.35
N ILE A 175 5.86 12.26 -22.28
CA ILE A 175 7.33 12.32 -22.39
C ILE A 175 7.89 13.71 -22.72
N ARG A 176 7.07 14.70 -23.09
CA ARG A 176 7.53 16.03 -23.51
C ARG A 176 8.53 16.68 -22.54
N ASN A 177 8.38 16.46 -21.23
CA ASN A 177 9.29 16.98 -20.19
C ASN A 177 9.73 15.91 -19.16
N THR A 178 9.53 14.61 -19.41
CA THR A 178 9.83 13.56 -18.42
C THR A 178 11.31 13.16 -18.48
N PRO A 179 12.07 13.27 -17.37
CA PRO A 179 13.48 12.88 -17.36
C PRO A 179 13.66 11.35 -17.48
N LYS A 180 14.87 10.91 -17.88
CA LYS A 180 15.26 9.48 -17.89
C LYS A 180 15.31 8.87 -16.47
N ARG A 181 15.04 9.65 -15.43
CA ARG A 181 14.84 9.19 -14.05
C ARG A 181 13.51 9.72 -13.56
N ILE A 182 12.73 8.90 -12.87
CA ILE A 182 11.54 9.38 -12.15
C ILE A 182 12.03 10.02 -10.86
N CYS A 183 11.54 11.22 -10.55
CA CYS A 183 11.90 11.97 -9.36
C CYS A 183 11.43 11.24 -8.13
#